data_AF-A0A1J4JR99-F1
#
_entry.id   AF-A0A1J4JR99-F1
#
_cell.length_a   1.000
_cell.length_b   1.000
_cell.length_c   1.000
_cell.angle_alpha   90.00
_cell.angle_beta   90.00
_cell.angle_gamma   90.00
#
_symmetry.space_group_name_H-M   'P 1'
#
loop_
_entity.id
_entity.type
_entity.pdbx_description
1 polymer ?
#
loop_
_entity_poly.entity_id
_entity_poly.type
_entity_poly.pdbx_seq_one_letter_code
_entity_poly.pdbx_strand_id
1 'polypeptide(L)'
;MLEFLFLGYFLHRELIGKSSPIFMKSVTSSYSFPSKHHKEGKKLKKNSTIIFYSEEKFFGKWKIIMNRQHYTLILTNYAIRFVQNCRSPAIILPVFAFSIISELSPTQLNVTTKLTYSFIITFLDSYVDFIPSIKEAQNNHLKFTNGINQYISSEPDHFLKANCKNSKAMCYLFHNYHARYSKKDHTKKYSWFCRTYPPRDIIPGNKITIQFFRKSNEARNRNRYPIICYTTPNGGVLLRASQPSTQFDISKLSIYAESEYLQKVYPNKVFDIYDLRPLTAAFGTLFKGGGFEDPILYNKNSKIRFCGIENIFYVTKNYLDIKKLFDLTINDHCLKYVIAKQRKSTYNLLLSQSNWTKQLYVILTTSKNIVKSLLKGNIAIIHCTDGWDRTSQAALLPQIILNPASRTLDGFLTIFIREFSKRGHNLGLRNGYQTEINSFWNATLQSSRSPIVVQLLEIVYQLMEKNPTAFEFNSDFINFLMWHMYSQEFSEFMGDDYMIRSKKFNIGYPKIMNFIHDEVELMQKYRNIHYEKQNKTLKIPNIDEYVELKTIHRCIFPAACTGHLY
;
A
#
# COMPACT_ATOMS: atom_id res chain seq x y z
N MET A 1 -36.50 -10.92 31.08
CA MET A 1 -35.99 -10.56 29.72
C MET A 1 -35.40 -9.15 29.63
N LEU A 2 -35.59 -8.27 30.63
CA LEU A 2 -34.92 -6.96 30.70
C LEU A 2 -33.66 -6.93 31.59
N GLU A 3 -33.43 -7.95 32.42
CA GLU A 3 -32.22 -8.05 33.27
C GLU A 3 -30.99 -8.66 32.55
N PHE A 4 -31.17 -9.35 31.41
CA PHE A 4 -30.04 -9.89 30.63
C PHE A 4 -29.34 -8.82 29.74
N LEU A 5 -29.98 -7.68 29.49
CA LEU A 5 -29.39 -6.56 28.74
C LEU A 5 -28.52 -5.65 29.61
N PHE A 6 -28.74 -5.62 30.93
CA PHE A 6 -27.92 -4.81 31.85
C PHE A 6 -26.60 -5.49 32.24
N LEU A 7 -26.56 -6.83 32.27
CA LEU A 7 -25.33 -7.56 32.59
C LEU A 7 -24.29 -7.49 31.45
N GLY A 8 -24.73 -7.44 30.19
CA GLY A 8 -23.86 -7.24 29.02
C GLY A 8 -23.23 -5.84 28.96
N TYR A 9 -23.93 -4.81 29.44
CA TYR A 9 -23.41 -3.44 29.48
C TYR A 9 -22.37 -3.23 30.60
N PHE A 10 -22.54 -3.89 31.75
CA PHE A 10 -21.60 -3.79 32.87
C PHE A 10 -20.31 -4.61 32.64
N LEU A 11 -20.41 -5.81 32.06
CA LEU A 11 -19.23 -6.63 31.71
C LEU A 11 -18.37 -5.98 30.61
N HIS A 12 -18.98 -5.24 29.68
CA HIS A 12 -18.23 -4.50 28.67
C HIS A 12 -17.43 -3.33 29.27
N ARG A 13 -17.91 -2.74 30.37
CA ARG A 13 -17.24 -1.63 31.05
C ARG A 13 -16.09 -2.07 31.96
N GLU A 14 -16.17 -3.24 32.58
CA GLU A 14 -15.03 -3.81 33.33
C GLU A 14 -13.93 -4.36 32.43
N LEU A 15 -14.26 -4.90 31.24
CA LEU A 15 -13.26 -5.36 30.27
C LEU A 15 -12.50 -4.21 29.58
N ILE A 16 -13.12 -3.02 29.47
CA ILE A 16 -12.47 -1.79 28.96
C ILE A 16 -11.77 -1.01 30.10
N GLY A 17 -12.10 -1.29 31.36
CA GLY A 17 -11.65 -0.52 32.53
C GLY A 17 -10.22 -0.78 33.02
N LYS A 18 -9.45 -1.71 32.42
CA LYS A 18 -8.09 -2.04 32.89
C LYS A 18 -7.02 -2.22 31.82
N SER A 19 -7.32 -1.99 30.55
CA SER A 19 -6.27 -1.85 29.52
C SER A 19 -5.92 -0.38 29.38
N SER A 20 -4.95 0.07 30.18
CA SER A 20 -4.25 1.33 29.95
C SER A 20 -3.88 1.40 28.46
N PRO A 21 -4.17 2.50 27.74
CA PRO A 21 -3.60 2.65 26.42
C PRO A 21 -2.10 2.78 26.64
N ILE A 22 -1.34 1.79 26.19
CA ILE A 22 0.11 1.89 26.07
C ILE A 22 0.36 2.83 24.90
N PHE A 23 0.06 4.10 25.12
CA PHE A 23 0.80 5.19 24.52
C PHE A 23 2.23 5.01 24.98
N MET A 24 3.19 5.24 24.08
CA MET A 24 4.59 5.47 24.44
C MET A 24 4.61 6.25 25.75
N LYS A 25 4.99 5.58 26.85
CA LYS A 25 5.30 6.29 28.09
C LYS A 25 6.45 7.21 27.71
N SER A 26 6.16 8.51 27.57
CA SER A 26 7.19 9.51 27.70
C SER A 26 7.81 9.27 29.07
N VAL A 27 9.04 8.77 29.09
CA VAL A 27 9.84 8.74 30.32
C VAL A 27 10.19 10.20 30.62
N THR A 28 9.25 10.94 31.19
CA THR A 28 9.54 12.18 31.90
C THR A 28 9.92 11.79 33.32
N SER A 29 11.10 11.18 33.48
CA SER A 29 11.77 11.13 34.78
C SER A 29 12.96 12.07 34.69
N SER A 30 12.85 13.17 35.43
CA SER A 30 13.93 14.09 35.79
C SER A 30 15.20 13.33 36.14
N TYR A 31 16.25 13.44 35.32
CA TYR A 31 17.60 13.03 35.69
C TYR A 31 18.58 14.17 35.37
N SER A 32 19.17 14.68 36.44
CA SER A 32 20.30 15.60 36.45
C SER A 32 21.52 14.98 35.75
N PHE A 33 22.16 15.74 34.87
CA PHE A 33 23.40 15.38 34.19
C PHE A 33 24.56 15.14 35.17
N PRO A 34 25.35 14.07 35.03
CA PRO A 34 26.76 14.09 35.39
C PRO A 34 27.61 14.43 34.16
N SER A 35 28.60 15.27 34.41
CA SER A 35 29.56 15.80 33.45
C SER A 35 30.64 14.78 33.06
N LYS A 36 31.08 14.91 31.80
CA LYS A 36 32.41 14.59 31.21
C LYS A 36 33.03 13.18 31.36
N HIS A 37 33.48 12.71 30.18
CA HIS A 37 34.56 11.75 29.91
C HIS A 37 34.50 10.35 30.54
N HIS A 38 34.32 9.32 29.70
CA HIS A 38 35.25 8.18 29.65
C HIS A 38 35.03 7.35 28.38
N LYS A 39 36.11 7.18 27.61
CA LYS A 39 36.29 6.12 26.60
C LYS A 39 36.47 4.80 27.35
N GLU A 40 35.76 3.75 26.97
CA GLU A 40 36.29 2.37 26.86
C GLU A 40 35.22 1.38 26.38
N GLY A 41 35.66 0.44 25.54
CA GLY A 41 34.80 -0.55 24.90
C GLY A 41 34.32 -1.63 25.87
N LYS A 42 33.01 -1.94 25.81
CA LYS A 42 32.44 -3.17 26.38
C LYS A 42 31.54 -3.85 25.35
N LYS A 43 31.78 -5.15 25.14
CA LYS A 43 30.94 -6.08 24.38
C LYS A 43 29.50 -6.00 24.90
N LEU A 44 28.55 -5.63 24.03
CA LEU A 44 27.12 -5.62 24.35
C LEU A 44 26.58 -7.06 24.47
N LYS A 45 25.95 -7.36 25.61
CA LYS A 45 25.23 -8.61 25.89
C LYS A 45 23.94 -8.70 25.05
N LYS A 46 23.54 -9.93 24.75
CA LYS A 46 22.54 -10.38 23.76
C LYS A 46 21.05 -10.10 24.08
N ASN A 47 20.74 -9.14 24.96
CA ASN A 47 19.36 -8.73 25.29
C ASN A 47 19.24 -7.20 25.23
N SER A 48 19.50 -6.60 24.07
CA SER A 48 19.31 -5.16 23.89
C SER A 48 17.88 -4.91 23.43
N THR A 49 17.03 -4.47 24.36
CA THR A 49 15.79 -3.73 24.07
C THR A 49 16.16 -2.57 23.16
N ILE A 50 15.67 -2.57 21.92
CA ILE A 50 15.85 -1.44 21.00
C ILE A 50 14.91 -0.34 21.47
N ILE A 51 15.47 0.68 22.10
CA ILE A 51 14.70 1.86 22.52
C ILE A 51 14.60 2.79 21.31
N PHE A 52 13.41 2.92 20.73
CA PHE A 52 13.11 3.93 19.70
C PHE A 52 13.03 5.30 20.38
N TYR A 53 14.16 6.02 20.47
CA TYR A 53 14.13 7.43 20.88
C TYR A 53 13.81 8.31 19.68
N SER A 54 12.54 8.48 19.33
CA SER A 54 12.16 9.74 18.70
C SER A 54 11.95 10.73 19.83
N GLU A 55 12.85 11.71 19.97
CA GLU A 55 12.44 12.93 20.66
C GLU A 55 11.38 13.57 19.76
N GLU A 56 10.13 13.28 20.08
CA GLU A 56 9.00 13.92 19.43
C GLU A 56 9.12 15.43 19.67
N LYS A 57 9.56 16.16 18.64
CA LYS A 57 9.77 17.60 18.73
C LYS A 57 8.41 18.28 18.66
N PHE A 58 8.12 19.09 19.66
CA PHE A 58 6.93 19.92 19.73
C PHE A 58 7.10 21.18 18.85
N PHE A 59 6.08 21.50 18.04
CA PHE A 59 6.07 22.69 17.16
C PHE A 59 4.99 23.69 17.55
N GLY A 60 3.99 23.29 18.32
CA GLY A 60 3.01 24.23 18.84
C GLY A 60 1.74 23.59 19.36
N LYS A 61 0.93 24.43 19.99
CA LYS A 61 -0.36 24.06 20.57
C LYS A 61 -1.35 25.20 20.33
N TRP A 62 -2.55 24.86 19.86
CA TRP A 62 -3.61 25.82 19.57
C TRP A 62 -4.93 25.36 20.19
N LYS A 63 -5.75 26.31 20.64
CA LYS A 63 -7.14 26.04 21.01
C LYS A 63 -8.01 26.25 19.78
N ILE A 64 -8.82 25.24 19.46
CA ILE A 64 -9.64 25.24 18.26
C ILE A 64 -11.05 24.76 18.56
N ILE A 65 -11.96 25.10 17.66
CA ILE A 65 -13.30 24.56 17.54
C ILE A 65 -13.38 23.81 16.21
N MET A 66 -13.78 22.55 16.27
CA MET A 66 -14.05 21.69 15.12
C MET A 66 -15.36 20.96 15.39
N ASN A 67 -16.29 20.96 14.43
CA ASN A 67 -17.62 20.36 14.58
C ASN A 67 -18.35 20.77 15.88
N ARG A 68 -18.30 22.07 16.22
CA ARG A 68 -18.90 22.66 17.44
C ARG A 68 -18.36 22.11 18.77
N GLN A 69 -17.22 21.43 18.75
CA GLN A 69 -16.54 20.93 19.93
C GLN A 69 -15.17 21.60 20.09
N HIS A 70 -14.77 21.85 21.35
CA HIS A 70 -13.48 22.42 21.68
C HIS A 70 -12.39 21.36 21.72
N TYR A 71 -11.26 21.65 21.09
CA TYR A 71 -10.07 20.81 21.10
C TYR A 71 -8.83 21.63 21.42
N THR A 72 -7.86 20.96 22.02
CA THR A 72 -6.46 21.37 21.98
C THR A 72 -5.78 20.66 20.82
N LEU A 73 -5.35 21.40 19.82
CA LEU A 73 -4.52 20.90 18.73
C LEU A 73 -3.06 20.95 19.17
N ILE A 74 -2.35 19.83 19.08
CA ILE A 74 -0.91 19.70 19.36
C ILE A 74 -0.22 19.26 18.07
N LEU A 75 0.78 20.02 17.63
CA LEU A 75 1.60 19.69 16.48
C LEU A 75 2.98 19.23 16.93
N THR A 76 3.41 18.10 16.39
CA THR A 76 4.77 17.58 16.53
C THR A 76 5.40 17.34 15.16
N ASN A 77 6.70 17.00 15.13
CA ASN A 77 7.32 16.53 13.90
C ASN A 77 6.68 15.25 13.37
N TYR A 78 5.91 14.49 14.16
CA TYR A 78 5.32 13.21 13.74
C TYR A 78 3.82 13.33 13.41
N ALA A 79 3.05 13.97 14.28
CA ALA A 79 1.59 13.93 14.21
C ALA A 79 0.94 15.26 14.62
N ILE A 80 -0.31 15.40 14.21
CA ILE A 80 -1.24 16.40 14.71
C ILE A 80 -2.27 15.69 15.57
N ARG A 81 -2.38 16.11 16.84
CA ARG A 81 -3.28 15.53 17.83
C ARG A 81 -4.36 16.53 18.19
N PHE A 82 -5.62 16.13 18.10
CA PHE A 82 -6.78 16.87 18.56
C PHE A 82 -7.22 16.26 19.88
N VAL A 83 -6.89 16.92 20.98
CA VAL A 83 -7.17 16.46 22.34
C VAL A 83 -8.40 17.20 22.85
N GLN A 84 -9.51 16.49 22.98
CA GLN A 84 -10.64 16.94 23.79
C GLN A 84 -10.29 16.69 25.28
N ASN A 85 -10.90 17.41 26.24
CA ASN A 85 -10.64 17.31 27.69
C ASN A 85 -10.14 15.93 28.17
N CYS A 86 -9.27 15.88 29.19
CA CYS A 86 -8.38 14.77 29.65
C CYS A 86 -8.91 13.31 29.71
N ARG A 87 -10.18 13.05 29.36
CA ARG A 87 -10.86 11.75 29.36
C ARG A 87 -11.27 11.23 27.98
N SER A 88 -11.16 12.00 26.89
CA SER A 88 -11.56 11.57 25.54
C SER A 88 -10.37 11.13 24.68
N PRO A 89 -10.53 10.15 23.77
CA PRO A 89 -9.47 9.75 22.85
C PRO A 89 -9.08 10.93 21.95
N ALA A 90 -7.77 11.16 21.80
CA ALA A 90 -7.27 12.16 20.86
C ALA A 90 -7.47 11.67 19.42
N ILE A 91 -7.98 12.53 18.54
CA ILE A 91 -7.86 12.27 17.10
C ILE A 91 -6.41 12.53 16.74
N ILE A 92 -5.73 11.54 16.17
CA ILE A 92 -4.33 11.68 15.76
C ILE A 92 -4.31 11.55 14.25
N LEU A 93 -3.55 12.40 13.57
CA LEU A 93 -3.30 12.33 12.15
C LEU A 93 -1.79 12.46 11.90
N PRO A 94 -1.19 11.73 10.94
CA PRO A 94 0.22 11.94 10.61
C PRO A 94 0.40 13.32 10.00
N VAL A 95 1.49 14.01 10.34
CA VAL A 95 1.75 15.37 9.85
C VAL A 95 1.80 15.44 8.32
N PHE A 96 2.26 14.35 7.67
CA PHE A 96 2.30 14.22 6.22
C PHE A 96 0.97 13.89 5.56
N ALA A 97 -0.04 13.51 6.34
CA ALA A 97 -1.40 13.33 5.84
C ALA A 97 -2.14 14.66 5.68
N PHE A 98 -1.66 15.75 6.27
CA PHE A 98 -2.22 17.08 6.03
C PHE A 98 -1.90 17.54 4.60
N SER A 99 -2.92 18.01 3.89
CA SER A 99 -2.77 18.70 2.61
C SER A 99 -3.60 19.97 2.58
N ILE A 100 -3.52 20.66 1.43
CA ILE A 100 -4.28 21.85 1.02
C ILE A 100 -4.98 22.57 2.18
N ILE A 101 -4.33 23.63 2.62
CA ILE A 101 -4.86 24.58 3.60
C ILE A 101 -5.33 25.78 2.78
N SER A 102 -6.63 26.04 2.77
CA SER A 102 -7.17 27.29 2.24
C SER A 102 -7.66 28.14 3.41
N GLU A 103 -7.13 29.35 3.50
CA GLU A 103 -7.62 30.37 4.41
C GLU A 103 -9.06 30.74 4.03
N LEU A 104 -9.97 30.60 4.99
CA LEU A 104 -11.35 31.06 4.87
C LEU A 104 -11.51 32.43 5.55
N SER A 105 -10.81 32.63 6.66
CA SER A 105 -10.73 33.89 7.41
C SER A 105 -9.46 33.91 8.27
N PRO A 106 -9.13 35.02 8.96
CA PRO A 106 -7.96 35.10 9.85
C PRO A 106 -7.96 34.12 11.03
N THR A 107 -9.10 33.46 11.30
CA THR A 107 -9.24 32.46 12.37
C THR A 107 -9.76 31.12 11.85
N GLN A 108 -10.08 30.97 10.56
CA GLN A 108 -10.62 29.74 10.01
C GLN A 108 -9.80 29.21 8.84
N LEU A 109 -9.45 27.92 8.96
CA LEU A 109 -8.79 27.16 7.92
C LEU A 109 -9.67 26.00 7.46
N ASN A 110 -9.84 25.87 6.15
CA ASN A 110 -10.28 24.62 5.57
C ASN A 110 -9.07 23.72 5.36
N VAL A 111 -9.05 22.60 6.07
CA VAL A 111 -7.99 21.60 6.00
C VAL A 111 -8.49 20.40 5.23
N THR A 112 -7.77 20.06 4.17
CA THR A 112 -8.03 18.84 3.40
C THR A 112 -6.93 17.82 3.68
N THR A 113 -7.22 16.65 4.24
CA THR A 113 -6.20 15.59 4.34
C THR A 113 -6.00 14.89 3.00
N LYS A 114 -4.79 14.37 2.74
CA LYS A 114 -4.42 13.65 1.50
C LYS A 114 -5.27 12.42 1.26
N LEU A 115 -5.93 11.93 2.30
CA LEU A 115 -6.77 10.77 2.24
C LEU A 115 -8.25 11.04 2.35
N THR A 116 -8.78 12.00 3.11
CA THR A 116 -10.22 11.81 3.43
C THR A 116 -11.08 12.93 3.88
N TYR A 117 -10.58 13.91 4.61
CA TYR A 117 -11.48 14.85 5.24
C TYR A 117 -11.22 16.23 4.73
N SER A 118 -12.30 16.95 4.51
CA SER A 118 -12.27 18.39 4.46
C SER A 118 -12.97 18.84 5.73
N PHE A 119 -12.25 19.50 6.63
CA PHE A 119 -12.85 20.01 7.84
C PHE A 119 -12.37 21.43 8.09
N ILE A 120 -13.27 22.22 8.68
CA ILE A 120 -12.97 23.59 9.04
C ILE A 120 -12.46 23.58 10.47
N ILE A 121 -11.24 24.08 10.64
CA ILE A 121 -10.67 24.36 11.95
C ILE A 121 -10.91 25.85 12.22
N THR A 122 -11.66 26.16 13.27
CA THR A 122 -11.78 27.52 13.79
C THR A 122 -10.83 27.68 14.96
N PHE A 123 -9.82 28.52 14.83
CA PHE A 123 -8.89 28.83 15.90
C PHE A 123 -9.51 29.88 16.82
N LEU A 124 -9.34 29.71 18.14
CA LEU A 124 -9.78 30.72 19.11
C LEU A 124 -8.90 31.97 19.07
N ASP A 125 -7.65 31.80 18.67
CA ASP A 125 -6.64 32.84 18.48
C ASP A 125 -6.14 32.84 17.02
N SER A 126 -5.24 33.76 16.66
CA SER A 126 -4.61 33.76 15.32
C SER A 126 -3.86 32.46 15.02
N TYR A 127 -4.00 31.92 13.81
CA TYR A 127 -3.25 30.74 13.35
C TYR A 127 -1.99 31.08 12.55
N VAL A 128 -1.53 32.34 12.51
CA VAL A 128 -0.41 32.80 11.66
C VAL A 128 0.81 31.86 11.72
N ASP A 129 1.17 31.37 12.91
CA ASP A 129 2.33 30.48 13.08
C ASP A 129 2.03 29.01 12.76
N PHE A 130 0.76 28.61 12.66
CA PHE A 130 0.36 27.22 12.44
C PHE A 130 0.79 26.69 11.08
N ILE A 131 0.54 27.45 10.00
CA ILE A 131 0.89 27.03 8.63
C ILE A 131 2.42 26.88 8.46
N PRO A 132 3.26 27.87 8.86
CA PRO A 132 4.70 27.69 8.89
C PRO A 132 5.15 26.52 9.75
N SER A 133 4.55 26.34 10.93
CA SER A 133 4.90 25.23 11.84
C SER A 133 4.62 23.86 11.22
N ILE A 134 3.54 23.69 10.46
CA ILE A 134 3.27 22.43 9.73
C ILE A 134 4.39 22.16 8.72
N LYS A 135 4.78 23.17 7.93
CA LYS A 135 5.86 23.01 6.93
C LYS A 135 7.17 22.66 7.62
N GLU A 136 7.48 23.32 8.72
CA GLU A 136 8.68 23.03 9.52
C GLU A 136 8.64 21.61 10.11
N ALA A 137 7.49 21.18 10.63
CA ALA A 137 7.28 19.84 11.15
C ALA A 137 7.46 18.78 10.06
N GLN A 138 6.90 18.98 8.86
CA GLN A 138 7.07 18.10 7.71
C GLN A 138 8.54 18.04 7.26
N ASN A 139 9.25 19.17 7.25
CA ASN A 139 10.68 19.22 6.90
C ASN A 139 11.58 18.55 7.96
N ASN A 140 11.15 18.53 9.23
CA ASN A 140 11.88 17.87 10.32
C ASN A 140 11.39 16.45 10.63
N HIS A 141 10.36 15.95 9.93
CA HIS A 141 9.79 14.62 10.16
C HIS A 141 10.82 13.49 10.04
N LEU A 142 11.95 13.71 9.34
CA LEU A 142 12.94 12.68 9.00
C LEU A 142 14.41 13.09 9.22
N LYS A 143 14.73 13.77 10.32
CA LYS A 143 16.14 13.89 10.78
C LYS A 143 16.55 12.78 11.76
N PHE A 144 16.15 11.52 11.50
CA PHE A 144 16.77 10.38 12.18
C PHE A 144 18.11 10.04 11.50
N THR A 145 19.18 10.58 12.07
CA THR A 145 20.55 10.10 11.87
C THR A 145 21.08 9.72 13.24
N ASN A 146 21.01 8.44 13.60
CA ASN A 146 22.18 7.64 13.96
C ASN A 146 21.79 6.41 14.79
N GLY A 147 22.36 5.29 14.36
CA GLY A 147 22.47 4.07 15.16
C GLY A 147 21.20 3.24 15.15
N ILE A 148 21.18 2.20 14.31
CA ILE A 148 21.07 0.81 14.79
C ILE A 148 21.21 -0.14 13.60
N ASN A 149 21.86 -1.26 13.89
CA ASN A 149 22.39 -2.24 12.97
C ASN A 149 21.33 -2.95 12.11
N GLN A 150 21.80 -3.29 10.92
CA GLN A 150 21.13 -4.10 9.91
C GLN A 150 20.69 -5.46 10.50
N TYR A 151 19.39 -5.65 10.69
CA TYR A 151 18.78 -6.96 10.47
C TYR A 151 18.07 -6.89 9.11
N ILE A 152 18.75 -7.43 8.10
CA ILE A 152 18.13 -7.79 6.83
C ILE A 152 17.23 -8.97 7.17
N SER A 153 15.94 -8.74 7.45
CA SER A 153 14.99 -9.84 7.53
C SER A 153 15.10 -10.65 6.24
N SER A 154 15.15 -11.97 6.39
CA SER A 154 15.33 -12.93 5.30
C SER A 154 14.45 -12.56 4.12
N GLU A 155 15.06 -12.48 2.92
CA GLU A 155 14.43 -11.95 1.71
C GLU A 155 13.02 -12.53 1.45
N PRO A 156 12.08 -11.75 0.85
CA PRO A 156 10.71 -12.17 0.46
C PRO A 156 10.58 -13.42 -0.42
N ASP A 157 11.70 -14.04 -0.79
CA ASP A 157 11.82 -15.16 -1.71
C ASP A 157 11.36 -16.48 -1.09
N HIS A 158 11.12 -16.55 0.22
CA HIS A 158 10.67 -17.78 0.89
C HIS A 158 9.37 -18.34 0.29
N PHE A 159 8.40 -17.46 -0.02
CA PHE A 159 7.13 -17.85 -0.64
C PHE A 159 7.29 -18.41 -2.07
N LEU A 160 8.27 -17.90 -2.82
CA LEU A 160 8.56 -18.34 -4.18
C LEU A 160 9.34 -19.68 -4.18
N LYS A 161 10.24 -19.86 -3.21
CA LYS A 161 11.01 -21.09 -3.02
C LYS A 161 10.14 -22.25 -2.51
N ALA A 162 9.23 -22.00 -1.58
CA ALA A 162 8.40 -23.03 -0.94
C ALA A 162 7.41 -23.73 -1.92
N ASN A 163 6.95 -23.03 -2.96
CA ASN A 163 5.92 -23.54 -3.88
C ASN A 163 6.47 -24.11 -5.20
N CYS A 164 7.79 -24.06 -5.42
CA CYS A 164 8.39 -24.49 -6.68
C CYS A 164 9.01 -25.89 -6.57
N LYS A 165 8.31 -26.93 -7.06
CA LYS A 165 8.85 -28.31 -7.15
C LYS A 165 10.09 -28.42 -8.06
N ASN A 166 10.35 -27.43 -8.92
CA ASN A 166 11.52 -27.33 -9.82
C ASN A 166 12.54 -26.28 -9.35
N SER A 167 12.82 -26.24 -8.04
CA SER A 167 13.74 -25.28 -7.40
C SER A 167 15.15 -25.24 -8.00
N LYS A 168 15.62 -26.32 -8.67
CA LYS A 168 16.92 -26.36 -9.35
C LYS A 168 17.00 -25.54 -10.65
N ALA A 169 15.87 -25.24 -11.31
CA ALA A 169 15.85 -24.52 -12.59
C ALA A 169 15.50 -23.02 -12.45
N MET A 170 15.00 -22.61 -11.28
CA MET A 170 14.36 -21.30 -11.09
C MET A 170 14.96 -20.46 -9.96
N CYS A 171 16.19 -20.74 -9.54
CA CYS A 171 16.93 -19.91 -8.59
C CYS A 171 18.41 -19.99 -8.96
N TYR A 172 19.12 -18.85 -8.86
CA TYR A 172 20.55 -18.62 -9.14
C TYR A 172 20.92 -18.00 -10.48
N LEU A 173 20.59 -16.73 -10.70
CA LEU A 173 21.39 -15.92 -11.65
C LEU A 173 21.86 -14.54 -11.17
N PHE A 174 21.45 -14.04 -10.00
CA PHE A 174 22.05 -12.79 -9.49
C PHE A 174 23.30 -12.99 -8.62
N HIS A 175 23.36 -14.01 -7.75
CA HIS A 175 24.50 -14.19 -6.83
C HIS A 175 25.82 -14.51 -7.57
N ASN A 176 25.80 -15.40 -8.57
CA ASN A 176 27.01 -15.83 -9.26
C ASN A 176 27.57 -14.79 -10.25
N TYR A 177 26.71 -13.92 -10.80
CA TYR A 177 27.15 -12.87 -11.73
C TYR A 177 27.68 -11.64 -11.00
N HIS A 178 27.08 -11.28 -9.84
CA HIS A 178 27.62 -10.25 -8.96
C HIS A 178 29.01 -10.63 -8.45
N ALA A 179 29.18 -11.86 -7.95
CA ALA A 179 30.48 -12.33 -7.43
C ALA A 179 31.62 -12.32 -8.48
N ARG A 180 31.33 -12.63 -9.75
CA ARG A 180 32.36 -12.63 -10.82
C ARG A 180 32.69 -11.25 -11.38
N TYR A 181 31.78 -10.28 -11.30
CA TYR A 181 31.96 -8.95 -11.91
C TYR A 181 32.03 -7.78 -10.90
N SER A 182 31.99 -8.08 -9.60
CA SER A 182 31.91 -7.14 -8.46
C SER A 182 33.13 -6.23 -8.24
N LYS A 183 34.24 -6.39 -8.97
CA LYS A 183 35.46 -5.62 -8.65
C LYS A 183 35.65 -4.29 -9.39
N LYS A 184 34.86 -3.92 -10.42
CA LYS A 184 35.26 -2.78 -11.27
C LYS A 184 34.24 -1.74 -11.72
N ASP A 185 32.92 -1.88 -11.57
CA ASP A 185 32.03 -0.79 -12.03
C ASP A 185 30.58 -0.90 -11.52
N HIS A 186 30.26 -0.19 -10.43
CA HIS A 186 28.95 -0.28 -9.75
C HIS A 186 27.85 0.60 -10.36
N THR A 187 28.15 1.55 -11.25
CA THR A 187 27.16 2.58 -11.66
C THR A 187 26.67 2.45 -13.11
N LYS A 188 27.46 1.89 -14.04
CA LYS A 188 27.07 1.77 -15.47
C LYS A 188 26.31 0.48 -15.83
N LYS A 189 26.33 -0.57 -14.99
CA LYS A 189 25.82 -1.92 -15.35
C LYS A 189 24.38 -2.22 -14.90
N TYR A 190 23.82 -1.42 -13.98
CA TYR A 190 22.42 -1.55 -13.53
C TYR A 190 21.40 -0.91 -14.47
N SER A 191 21.82 -0.07 -15.43
CA SER A 191 20.89 0.67 -16.29
C SER A 191 20.11 -0.20 -17.27
N TRP A 192 20.61 -1.40 -17.60
CA TRP A 192 20.04 -2.26 -18.65
C TRP A 192 18.85 -3.10 -18.20
N PHE A 193 18.79 -3.49 -16.92
CA PHE A 193 17.84 -4.50 -16.47
C PHE A 193 16.44 -3.96 -16.19
N CYS A 194 16.32 -2.90 -15.38
CA CYS A 194 15.10 -2.13 -15.13
C CYS A 194 15.39 -1.24 -13.92
N ARG A 195 15.24 0.09 -14.03
CA ARG A 195 15.51 1.00 -12.89
C ARG A 195 14.49 0.89 -11.76
N THR A 196 13.32 0.32 -12.03
CA THR A 196 12.17 0.31 -11.12
C THR A 196 11.88 -1.08 -10.52
N TYR A 197 12.68 -2.09 -10.84
CA TYR A 197 12.65 -3.42 -10.24
C TYR A 197 13.86 -3.63 -9.31
N PRO A 198 13.78 -4.57 -8.36
CA PRO A 198 14.91 -4.88 -7.51
C PRO A 198 16.03 -5.53 -8.35
N PRO A 199 17.30 -5.33 -7.98
CA PRO A 199 18.45 -5.93 -8.64
C PRO A 199 18.56 -7.42 -8.38
N ARG A 200 17.71 -8.01 -7.56
CA ARG A 200 17.60 -9.45 -7.33
C ARG A 200 16.13 -9.78 -7.50
N ASP A 201 15.81 -10.44 -8.60
CA ASP A 201 14.49 -11.06 -8.81
C ASP A 201 14.69 -12.39 -9.54
N ILE A 202 13.69 -13.25 -9.49
CA ILE A 202 13.77 -14.59 -10.03
C ILE A 202 13.62 -14.54 -11.55
N ILE A 203 14.72 -14.85 -12.24
CA ILE A 203 14.75 -15.04 -13.68
C ILE A 203 14.73 -16.54 -13.98
N PRO A 204 13.86 -17.02 -14.87
CA PRO A 204 13.82 -18.42 -15.23
C PRO A 204 15.04 -18.90 -16.05
N GLY A 205 15.76 -19.92 -15.55
CA GLY A 205 16.57 -20.86 -16.33
C GLY A 205 17.96 -20.44 -16.85
N ASN A 206 18.93 -21.35 -16.68
CA ASN A 206 20.32 -21.33 -17.18
C ASN A 206 20.49 -21.61 -18.69
N LYS A 207 19.39 -21.81 -19.43
CA LYS A 207 19.41 -22.15 -20.87
C LYS A 207 19.38 -20.93 -21.80
N ILE A 208 19.49 -19.72 -21.23
CA ILE A 208 19.24 -18.47 -21.96
C ILE A 208 20.43 -17.53 -21.83
N THR A 209 20.89 -16.99 -22.97
CA THR A 209 21.99 -16.03 -23.00
C THR A 209 21.53 -14.65 -22.51
N ILE A 210 22.45 -13.92 -21.87
CA ILE A 210 22.19 -12.56 -21.39
C ILE A 210 21.76 -11.60 -22.52
N GLN A 211 22.29 -11.79 -23.72
CA GLN A 211 21.96 -10.97 -24.89
C GLN A 211 20.50 -11.17 -25.32
N PHE A 212 20.02 -12.41 -25.24
CA PHE A 212 18.65 -12.74 -25.60
C PHE A 212 17.65 -12.20 -24.58
N PHE A 213 17.96 -12.36 -23.29
CA PHE A 213 17.21 -11.73 -22.21
C PHE A 213 17.19 -10.19 -22.34
N ARG A 214 18.31 -9.56 -22.71
CA ARG A 214 18.36 -8.10 -22.94
C ARG A 214 17.39 -7.64 -24.03
N LYS A 215 17.31 -8.36 -25.15
CA LYS A 215 16.35 -8.05 -26.22
C LYS A 215 14.90 -8.17 -25.75
N SER A 216 14.59 -9.20 -24.95
CA SER A 216 13.29 -9.34 -24.31
C SER A 216 12.98 -8.19 -23.34
N ASN A 217 13.97 -7.66 -22.63
CA ASN A 217 13.77 -6.52 -21.74
C ASN A 217 13.48 -5.23 -22.49
N GLU A 218 14.22 -4.97 -23.57
CA GLU A 218 14.04 -3.79 -24.43
C GLU A 218 12.65 -3.81 -25.12
N ALA A 219 12.02 -4.98 -25.21
CA ALA A 219 10.64 -5.15 -25.70
C ALA A 219 9.57 -4.56 -24.78
N ARG A 220 9.92 -4.14 -23.56
CA ARG A 220 8.96 -3.71 -22.55
C ARG A 220 9.21 -2.27 -22.15
N ASN A 221 8.12 -1.50 -22.01
CA ASN A 221 8.21 -0.10 -21.59
C ASN A 221 8.99 0.06 -20.27
N ARG A 222 9.97 0.98 -20.24
CA ARG A 222 10.92 1.16 -19.12
C ARG A 222 11.69 -0.11 -18.71
N ASN A 223 11.82 -1.07 -19.61
CA ASN A 223 12.43 -2.38 -19.41
C ASN A 223 11.79 -3.18 -18.27
N ARG A 224 10.48 -3.00 -17.99
CA ARG A 224 9.77 -3.77 -16.96
C ARG A 224 9.31 -5.11 -17.52
N TYR A 225 10.29 -5.99 -17.72
CA TYR A 225 10.12 -7.33 -18.28
C TYR A 225 9.28 -8.27 -17.41
N PRO A 226 8.76 -9.39 -17.96
CA PRO A 226 8.00 -10.39 -17.21
C PRO A 226 8.82 -10.99 -16.05
N ILE A 227 8.39 -10.73 -14.81
CA ILE A 227 8.96 -11.31 -13.58
C ILE A 227 7.92 -12.12 -12.80
N ILE A 228 8.36 -13.16 -12.09
CA ILE A 228 7.47 -14.08 -11.38
C ILE A 228 6.91 -13.44 -10.11
N CYS A 229 5.59 -13.35 -9.99
CA CYS A 229 4.89 -13.00 -8.74
C CYS A 229 4.56 -14.22 -7.89
N TYR A 230 4.15 -15.32 -8.54
CA TYR A 230 3.64 -16.50 -7.84
C TYR A 230 3.67 -17.73 -8.73
N THR A 231 3.76 -18.90 -8.11
CA THR A 231 3.67 -20.20 -8.78
C THR A 231 2.71 -21.11 -8.03
N THR A 232 2.00 -21.96 -8.76
CA THR A 232 1.09 -22.97 -8.21
C THR A 232 1.67 -24.38 -8.33
N PRO A 233 1.29 -25.34 -7.46
CA PRO A 233 1.82 -26.71 -7.49
C PRO A 233 1.60 -27.47 -8.81
N ASN A 234 0.56 -27.12 -9.57
CA ASN A 234 0.25 -27.66 -10.90
C ASN A 234 1.05 -26.99 -12.04
N GLY A 235 2.02 -26.12 -11.70
CA GLY A 235 2.91 -25.47 -12.66
C GLY A 235 2.30 -24.25 -13.37
N GLY A 236 1.26 -23.63 -12.79
CA GLY A 236 0.80 -22.30 -13.21
C GLY A 236 1.74 -21.23 -12.67
N VAL A 237 1.92 -20.16 -13.44
CA VAL A 237 2.87 -19.08 -13.10
C VAL A 237 2.24 -17.72 -13.35
N LEU A 238 2.28 -16.85 -12.36
CA LEU A 238 1.87 -15.45 -12.48
C LEU A 238 3.09 -14.59 -12.77
N LEU A 239 3.12 -13.95 -13.93
CA LEU A 239 4.15 -13.01 -14.36
C LEU A 239 3.60 -11.59 -14.38
N ARG A 240 4.39 -10.60 -14.00
CA ARG A 240 4.06 -9.17 -14.17
C ARG A 240 5.04 -8.46 -15.08
N ALA A 241 4.53 -7.51 -15.87
CA ALA A 241 5.33 -6.67 -16.76
C ALA A 241 4.69 -5.27 -16.94
N SER A 242 5.36 -4.38 -17.66
CA SER A 242 4.73 -3.24 -18.34
C SER A 242 4.16 -3.65 -19.70
N GLN A 243 3.49 -2.75 -20.42
CA GLN A 243 3.13 -3.00 -21.82
C GLN A 243 4.36 -3.26 -22.70
N PRO A 244 4.17 -3.93 -23.85
CA PRO A 244 5.15 -3.96 -24.92
C PRO A 244 5.50 -2.55 -25.41
N SER A 245 6.78 -2.34 -25.72
CA SER A 245 7.30 -1.11 -26.33
C SER A 245 7.34 -1.28 -27.84
N THR A 246 6.58 -0.46 -28.55
CA THR A 246 6.59 -0.40 -30.03
C THR A 246 7.26 0.87 -30.55
N GLN A 247 7.71 1.73 -29.63
CA GLN A 247 8.20 3.10 -29.87
C GLN A 247 9.42 3.17 -30.82
N PHE A 248 10.14 2.06 -30.99
CA PHE A 248 11.31 1.96 -31.88
C PHE A 248 11.41 0.62 -32.66
N ASP A 249 10.34 -0.19 -32.67
CA ASP A 249 10.36 -1.54 -33.25
C ASP A 249 9.22 -1.75 -34.23
N ILE A 250 9.36 -1.14 -35.41
CA ILE A 250 8.44 -1.26 -36.56
C ILE A 250 8.28 -2.74 -36.97
N SER A 251 9.32 -3.54 -36.74
CA SER A 251 9.42 -4.96 -37.10
C SER A 251 8.86 -5.94 -36.07
N LYS A 252 8.41 -5.46 -34.89
CA LYS A 252 8.00 -6.29 -33.73
C LYS A 252 9.07 -7.28 -33.22
N LEU A 253 10.34 -7.15 -33.62
CA LEU A 253 11.43 -8.09 -33.32
C LEU A 253 11.64 -8.33 -31.82
N SER A 254 11.45 -7.30 -31.00
CA SER A 254 11.55 -7.35 -29.55
C SER A 254 10.43 -8.17 -28.92
N ILE A 255 9.20 -8.07 -29.46
CA ILE A 255 8.05 -8.89 -29.03
C ILE A 255 8.28 -10.37 -29.39
N TYR A 256 8.84 -10.65 -30.57
CA TYR A 256 9.25 -12.01 -30.95
C TYR A 256 10.35 -12.54 -30.01
N ALA A 257 11.34 -11.73 -29.67
CA ALA A 257 12.40 -12.13 -28.74
C ALA A 257 11.85 -12.47 -27.34
N GLU A 258 10.89 -11.68 -26.83
CA GLU A 258 10.23 -11.98 -25.56
C GLU A 258 9.36 -13.25 -25.65
N SER A 259 8.59 -13.43 -26.72
CA SER A 259 7.72 -14.61 -26.84
C SER A 259 8.54 -15.89 -26.99
N GLU A 260 9.64 -15.85 -27.76
CA GLU A 260 10.59 -16.94 -27.89
C GLU A 260 11.30 -17.22 -26.54
N TYR A 261 11.64 -16.17 -25.79
CA TYR A 261 12.15 -16.28 -24.42
C TYR A 261 11.19 -17.00 -23.50
N LEU A 262 9.94 -16.55 -23.41
CA LEU A 262 8.95 -17.18 -22.54
C LEU A 262 8.61 -18.60 -22.98
N GLN A 263 8.63 -18.92 -24.27
CA GLN A 263 8.45 -20.29 -24.78
C GLN A 263 9.60 -21.22 -24.39
N LYS A 264 10.85 -20.75 -24.44
CA LYS A 264 12.02 -21.53 -23.99
C LYS A 264 11.98 -21.80 -22.49
N VAL A 265 11.51 -20.80 -21.73
CA VAL A 265 11.36 -20.91 -20.27
C VAL A 265 10.21 -21.84 -19.89
N TYR A 266 9.05 -21.66 -20.51
CA TYR A 266 7.80 -22.35 -20.21
C TYR A 266 7.33 -23.16 -21.42
N PRO A 267 8.07 -24.22 -21.80
CA PRO A 267 7.78 -24.97 -23.00
C PRO A 267 6.39 -25.61 -22.93
N ASN A 268 5.67 -25.59 -24.06
CA ASN A 268 4.34 -26.18 -24.24
C ASN A 268 3.24 -25.63 -23.30
N LYS A 269 3.47 -24.49 -22.63
CA LYS A 269 2.45 -23.85 -21.80
C LYS A 269 1.58 -22.89 -22.60
N VAL A 270 0.33 -22.72 -22.16
CA VAL A 270 -0.61 -21.71 -22.67
C VAL A 270 -0.42 -20.42 -21.88
N PHE A 271 -0.37 -19.28 -22.58
CA PHE A 271 -0.23 -17.96 -21.98
C PHE A 271 -1.56 -17.21 -22.00
N ASP A 272 -2.11 -16.94 -20.82
CA ASP A 272 -3.26 -16.07 -20.66
C ASP A 272 -2.75 -14.66 -20.32
N ILE A 273 -2.79 -13.77 -21.30
CA ILE A 273 -2.32 -12.39 -21.18
C ILE A 273 -3.49 -11.52 -20.69
N TYR A 274 -3.29 -10.82 -19.59
CA TYR A 274 -4.25 -9.92 -18.97
C TYR A 274 -3.71 -8.50 -19.09
N ASP A 275 -4.15 -7.79 -20.13
CA ASP A 275 -4.01 -6.34 -20.18
C ASP A 275 -5.06 -5.74 -19.26
N LEU A 276 -4.59 -5.16 -18.16
CA LEU A 276 -5.46 -4.67 -17.11
C LEU A 276 -6.26 -3.42 -17.53
N ARG A 277 -5.95 -2.81 -18.66
CA ARG A 277 -6.61 -1.60 -19.16
C ARG A 277 -7.98 -1.90 -19.78
N PRO A 278 -8.85 -0.88 -19.92
CA PRO A 278 -9.89 -0.88 -20.93
C PRO A 278 -9.30 -1.00 -22.34
N LEU A 279 -10.02 -1.66 -23.25
CA LEU A 279 -9.60 -1.87 -24.63
C LEU A 279 -9.23 -0.54 -25.33
N THR A 280 -10.08 0.47 -25.17
CA THR A 280 -9.90 1.82 -25.75
C THR A 280 -8.59 2.47 -25.26
N ALA A 281 -8.29 2.35 -23.98
CA ALA A 281 -7.05 2.86 -23.40
C ALA A 281 -5.81 2.10 -23.89
N ALA A 282 -5.94 0.80 -24.16
CA ALA A 282 -4.85 0.01 -24.73
C ALA A 282 -4.55 0.43 -26.18
N PHE A 283 -5.57 0.55 -27.03
CA PHE A 283 -5.42 1.07 -28.40
C PHE A 283 -4.85 2.50 -28.42
N GLY A 284 -5.29 3.38 -27.51
CA GLY A 284 -4.78 4.75 -27.41
C GLY A 284 -3.28 4.84 -27.11
N THR A 285 -2.66 3.78 -26.57
CA THR A 285 -1.19 3.77 -26.36
C THR A 285 -0.38 3.38 -27.58
N LEU A 286 -0.98 2.79 -28.62
CA LEU A 286 -0.27 2.44 -29.86
C LEU A 286 0.36 3.68 -30.51
N PHE A 287 -0.40 4.78 -30.57
CA PHE A 287 0.09 6.07 -31.09
C PHE A 287 1.22 6.69 -30.25
N LYS A 288 1.43 6.21 -29.01
CA LYS A 288 2.49 6.68 -28.11
C LYS A 288 3.65 5.68 -28.02
N GLY A 289 3.73 4.71 -28.94
CA GLY A 289 4.77 3.68 -28.94
C GLY A 289 4.63 2.62 -27.84
N GLY A 290 3.43 2.49 -27.27
CA GLY A 290 3.04 1.35 -26.44
C GLY A 290 2.30 0.29 -27.26
N GLY A 291 1.56 -0.58 -26.60
CA GLY A 291 0.72 -1.55 -27.30
C GLY A 291 0.31 -2.70 -26.41
N PHE A 292 0.03 -3.82 -27.06
CA PHE A 292 -0.35 -5.08 -26.44
C PHE A 292 0.11 -6.23 -27.34
N GLU A 293 0.20 -7.41 -26.76
CA GLU A 293 0.77 -8.60 -27.35
C GLU A 293 -0.18 -9.25 -28.37
N ASP A 294 0.42 -9.86 -29.41
CA ASP A 294 -0.27 -10.91 -30.15
C ASP A 294 -0.08 -12.23 -29.39
N PRO A 295 -1.13 -12.82 -28.80
CA PRO A 295 -1.01 -14.01 -27.99
C PRO A 295 -0.55 -15.24 -28.80
N ILE A 296 -0.82 -15.30 -30.11
CA ILE A 296 -0.46 -16.44 -30.97
C ILE A 296 1.06 -16.62 -31.02
N LEU A 297 1.81 -15.51 -30.92
CA LEU A 297 3.28 -15.53 -30.86
C LEU A 297 3.85 -16.25 -29.65
N TYR A 298 3.06 -16.47 -28.60
CA TYR A 298 3.47 -17.18 -27.38
C TYR A 298 3.05 -18.66 -27.41
N ASN A 299 1.82 -18.92 -27.88
CA ASN A 299 1.27 -20.26 -28.11
C ASN A 299 -0.02 -20.10 -28.94
N LYS A 300 -0.31 -21.01 -29.87
CA LYS A 300 -1.56 -21.00 -30.66
C LYS A 300 -2.85 -20.95 -29.82
N ASN A 301 -2.82 -21.47 -28.59
CA ASN A 301 -3.95 -21.51 -27.67
C ASN A 301 -3.96 -20.34 -26.66
N SER A 302 -2.94 -19.48 -26.70
CA SER A 302 -2.87 -18.30 -25.85
C SER A 302 -3.94 -17.28 -26.22
N LYS A 303 -4.28 -16.42 -25.26
CA LYS A 303 -5.26 -15.34 -25.48
C LYS A 303 -4.89 -14.10 -24.70
N ILE A 304 -5.31 -12.96 -25.22
CA ILE A 304 -5.26 -11.68 -24.53
C ILE A 304 -6.65 -11.28 -24.05
N ARG A 305 -6.72 -10.68 -22.85
CA ARG A 305 -7.95 -10.20 -22.21
C ARG A 305 -7.75 -8.77 -21.72
N PHE A 306 -8.64 -7.88 -22.12
CA PHE A 306 -8.70 -6.51 -21.63
C PHE A 306 -9.63 -6.42 -20.44
N CYS A 307 -9.11 -6.06 -19.28
CA CYS A 307 -9.80 -6.24 -18.00
C CYS A 307 -10.67 -5.04 -17.60
N GLY A 308 -10.48 -3.87 -18.23
CA GLY A 308 -11.30 -2.70 -17.94
C GLY A 308 -11.01 -2.02 -16.60
N ILE A 309 -9.80 -2.19 -16.02
CA ILE A 309 -9.43 -1.47 -14.80
C ILE A 309 -8.98 -0.05 -15.18
N GLU A 310 -9.78 0.92 -14.75
CA GLU A 310 -9.57 2.33 -15.08
C GLU A 310 -8.23 2.88 -14.59
N ASN A 311 -7.78 3.97 -15.24
CA ASN A 311 -6.53 4.64 -14.91
C ASN A 311 -6.62 5.45 -13.60
N ILE A 312 -5.48 5.98 -13.16
CA ILE A 312 -5.34 6.73 -11.91
C ILE A 312 -6.29 7.95 -11.82
N PHE A 313 -6.62 8.61 -12.94
CA PHE A 313 -7.47 9.80 -12.95
C PHE A 313 -8.92 9.44 -12.64
N TYR A 314 -9.44 8.37 -13.23
CA TYR A 314 -10.77 7.85 -12.91
C TYR A 314 -10.85 7.31 -11.48
N VAL A 315 -9.81 6.61 -11.01
CA VAL A 315 -9.72 6.16 -9.61
C VAL A 315 -9.84 7.36 -8.67
N THR A 316 -9.07 8.42 -8.92
CA THR A 316 -9.06 9.63 -8.10
C THR A 316 -10.41 10.33 -8.15
N LYS A 317 -11.02 10.47 -9.34
CA LYS A 317 -12.37 11.03 -9.47
C LYS A 317 -13.39 10.24 -8.64
N ASN A 318 -13.46 8.93 -8.84
CA ASN A 318 -14.42 8.05 -8.14
C ASN A 318 -14.25 8.16 -6.62
N TYR A 319 -13.00 8.25 -6.15
CA TYR A 319 -12.69 8.44 -4.74
C TYR A 319 -13.13 9.80 -4.22
N LEU A 320 -12.89 10.87 -4.97
CA LEU A 320 -13.34 12.21 -4.59
C LEU A 320 -14.87 12.32 -4.56
N ASP A 321 -15.56 11.63 -5.47
CA ASP A 321 -17.02 11.58 -5.47
C ASP A 321 -17.54 10.87 -4.21
N ILE A 322 -16.93 9.73 -3.82
CA ILE A 322 -17.21 9.10 -2.52
C ILE A 322 -16.92 10.05 -1.34
N LYS A 323 -15.79 10.75 -1.37
CA LYS A 323 -15.41 11.69 -0.32
C LYS A 323 -16.45 12.80 -0.14
N LYS A 324 -16.93 13.41 -1.24
CA LYS A 324 -17.98 14.43 -1.18
C LYS A 324 -19.25 13.90 -0.50
N LEU A 325 -19.63 12.66 -0.76
CA LEU A 325 -20.78 12.04 -0.09
C LEU A 325 -20.56 11.97 1.42
N PHE A 326 -19.38 11.54 1.87
CA PHE A 326 -19.06 11.49 3.29
C PHE A 326 -19.03 12.89 3.94
N ASP A 327 -18.38 13.86 3.30
CA ASP A 327 -18.33 15.25 3.79
C ASP A 327 -19.76 15.83 3.95
N LEU A 328 -20.69 15.50 3.04
CA LEU A 328 -22.11 15.87 3.14
C LEU A 328 -22.82 15.15 4.31
N THR A 329 -22.56 13.86 4.53
CA THR A 329 -23.16 13.12 5.66
C THR A 329 -22.67 13.55 7.04
N ILE A 330 -21.45 14.10 7.13
CA ILE A 330 -20.83 14.54 8.39
C ILE A 330 -21.29 15.96 8.75
N ASN A 331 -21.41 16.85 7.76
CA ASN A 331 -21.65 18.28 8.01
C ASN A 331 -23.13 18.70 8.01
N ASP A 332 -24.04 17.87 7.49
CA ASP A 332 -25.45 18.23 7.36
C ASP A 332 -26.37 17.36 8.24
N HIS A 333 -26.90 17.95 9.31
CA HIS A 333 -27.87 17.32 10.21
C HIS A 333 -29.18 16.94 9.51
N CYS A 334 -29.59 17.67 8.46
CA CYS A 334 -30.78 17.35 7.67
C CYS A 334 -30.52 16.11 6.81
N LEU A 335 -29.33 15.97 6.21
CA LEU A 335 -28.95 14.73 5.50
C LEU A 335 -28.75 13.56 6.47
N LYS A 336 -28.26 13.82 7.70
CA LYS A 336 -28.18 12.84 8.80
C LYS A 336 -29.57 12.32 9.17
N TYR A 337 -30.56 13.21 9.26
CA TYR A 337 -31.97 12.88 9.55
C TYR A 337 -32.66 12.23 8.36
N VAL A 338 -32.35 12.65 7.12
CA VAL A 338 -32.85 12.03 5.88
C VAL A 338 -32.22 10.66 5.67
N ILE A 339 -30.95 10.42 5.96
CA ILE A 339 -30.34 9.08 5.88
C ILE A 339 -30.81 8.19 7.05
N ALA A 340 -31.06 8.78 8.23
CA ALA A 340 -31.62 8.07 9.38
C ALA A 340 -33.12 7.72 9.24
N LYS A 341 -33.93 8.54 8.54
CA LYS A 341 -35.37 8.30 8.28
C LYS A 341 -35.68 7.72 6.90
N GLN A 342 -34.95 8.11 5.85
CA GLN A 342 -35.10 7.66 4.46
C GLN A 342 -33.91 6.75 4.07
N ARG A 343 -34.11 5.46 4.38
CA ARG A 343 -33.56 4.23 3.77
C ARG A 343 -32.12 4.24 3.21
N LYS A 344 -31.41 3.16 3.54
CA LYS A 344 -30.30 2.50 2.81
C LYS A 344 -30.26 2.76 1.29
N SER A 345 -31.40 2.96 0.63
CA SER A 345 -31.55 3.29 -0.80
C SER A 345 -30.84 4.57 -1.26
N THR A 346 -30.90 5.69 -0.52
CA THR A 346 -30.30 6.95 -1.00
C THR A 346 -28.78 6.92 -0.89
N TYR A 347 -28.25 6.40 0.21
CA TYR A 347 -26.82 6.14 0.37
C TYR A 347 -26.30 5.14 -0.68
N ASN A 348 -27.00 4.02 -0.89
CA ASN A 348 -26.63 3.03 -1.90
C ASN A 348 -26.70 3.60 -3.32
N LEU A 349 -27.68 4.46 -3.62
CA LEU A 349 -27.78 5.14 -4.90
C LEU A 349 -26.56 6.04 -5.13
N LEU A 350 -26.21 6.89 -4.17
CA LEU A 350 -25.07 7.79 -4.27
C LEU A 350 -23.74 7.03 -4.34
N LEU A 351 -23.59 5.96 -3.54
CA LEU A 351 -22.46 5.02 -3.62
C LEU A 351 -22.35 4.40 -5.03
N SER A 352 -23.48 3.97 -5.62
CA SER A 352 -23.51 3.40 -6.97
C SER A 352 -23.10 4.41 -8.05
N GLN A 353 -23.45 5.69 -7.88
CA GLN A 353 -23.11 6.76 -8.81
C GLN A 353 -21.61 7.09 -8.83
N SER A 354 -20.89 6.90 -7.72
CA SER A 354 -19.44 7.14 -7.63
C SER A 354 -18.58 6.20 -8.49
N ASN A 355 -19.13 5.05 -8.92
CA ASN A 355 -18.41 3.94 -9.56
C ASN A 355 -17.24 3.35 -8.75
N TRP A 356 -17.04 3.74 -7.48
CA TRP A 356 -15.95 3.23 -6.65
C TRP A 356 -16.05 1.71 -6.43
N THR A 357 -17.18 1.24 -5.91
CA THR A 357 -17.45 -0.20 -5.67
C THR A 357 -17.40 -1.01 -6.96
N LYS A 358 -17.93 -0.46 -8.06
CA LYS A 358 -17.84 -1.06 -9.40
C LYS A 358 -16.39 -1.30 -9.80
N GLN A 359 -15.50 -0.32 -9.60
CA GLN A 359 -14.10 -0.47 -9.96
C GLN A 359 -13.39 -1.52 -9.10
N LEU A 360 -13.64 -1.54 -7.79
CA LEU A 360 -13.07 -2.56 -6.92
C LEU A 360 -13.54 -3.97 -7.31
N TYR A 361 -14.82 -4.12 -7.67
CA TYR A 361 -15.38 -5.38 -8.19
C TYR A 361 -14.69 -5.83 -9.48
N VAL A 362 -14.38 -4.92 -10.40
CA VAL A 362 -13.64 -5.23 -11.64
C VAL A 362 -12.22 -5.75 -11.31
N ILE A 363 -11.52 -5.13 -10.36
CA ILE A 363 -10.19 -5.59 -9.92
C ILE A 363 -10.28 -7.00 -9.29
N LEU A 364 -11.28 -7.23 -8.44
CA LEU A 364 -11.50 -8.52 -7.79
C LEU A 364 -11.87 -9.63 -8.79
N THR A 365 -12.76 -9.34 -9.74
CA THR A 365 -13.15 -10.27 -10.82
C THR A 365 -11.98 -10.58 -11.75
N THR A 366 -11.14 -9.59 -12.04
CA THR A 366 -9.90 -9.80 -12.79
C THR A 366 -8.98 -10.78 -12.04
N SER A 367 -8.82 -10.58 -10.73
CA SER A 367 -8.04 -11.47 -9.86
C SER A 367 -8.61 -12.89 -9.84
N LYS A 368 -9.94 -13.06 -9.79
CA LYS A 368 -10.63 -14.36 -9.93
C LYS A 368 -10.29 -15.06 -11.24
N ASN A 369 -10.24 -14.33 -12.35
CA ASN A 369 -9.92 -14.89 -13.67
C ASN A 369 -8.46 -15.31 -13.76
N ILE A 370 -7.54 -14.51 -13.21
CA ILE A 370 -6.12 -14.87 -13.09
C ILE A 370 -5.97 -16.16 -12.28
N VAL A 371 -6.65 -16.27 -11.13
CA VAL A 371 -6.65 -17.49 -10.30
C VAL A 371 -7.12 -18.71 -11.09
N LYS A 372 -8.21 -18.60 -11.86
CA LYS A 372 -8.69 -19.70 -12.71
C LYS A 372 -7.66 -20.12 -13.77
N SER A 373 -6.91 -19.18 -14.33
CA SER A 373 -5.83 -19.47 -15.28
C SER A 373 -4.69 -20.25 -14.61
N LEU A 374 -4.23 -19.79 -13.45
CA LEU A 374 -3.16 -20.45 -12.69
C LEU A 374 -3.55 -21.87 -12.25
N LEU A 375 -4.80 -22.08 -11.83
CA LEU A 375 -5.33 -23.40 -11.48
C LEU A 375 -5.47 -24.37 -12.68
N LYS A 376 -5.41 -23.87 -13.92
CA LYS A 376 -5.27 -24.71 -15.12
C LYS A 376 -3.82 -25.05 -15.46
N GLY A 377 -2.85 -24.50 -14.73
CA GLY A 377 -1.43 -24.67 -14.99
C GLY A 377 -0.91 -23.75 -16.11
N ASN A 378 -1.67 -22.72 -16.48
CA ASN A 378 -1.31 -21.74 -17.49
C ASN A 378 -0.32 -20.69 -16.94
N ILE A 379 0.35 -19.99 -17.85
CA ILE A 379 1.14 -18.82 -17.52
C ILE A 379 0.24 -17.59 -17.65
N ALA A 380 -0.01 -16.89 -16.55
CA ALA A 380 -0.77 -15.65 -16.55
C ALA A 380 0.20 -14.46 -16.61
N ILE A 381 0.21 -13.70 -17.71
CA ILE A 381 0.99 -12.47 -17.82
C ILE A 381 0.08 -11.29 -17.53
N ILE A 382 0.34 -10.54 -16.47
CA ILE A 382 -0.41 -9.34 -16.11
C ILE A 382 0.41 -8.09 -16.42
N HIS A 383 -0.19 -7.14 -17.12
CA HIS A 383 0.43 -5.84 -17.36
C HIS A 383 -0.62 -4.75 -17.54
N CYS A 384 -0.19 -3.50 -17.50
CA CYS A 384 -0.98 -2.36 -17.96
C CYS A 384 -0.04 -1.47 -18.78
N THR A 385 -0.22 -0.14 -18.75
CA THR A 385 0.75 0.79 -19.36
C THR A 385 2.14 0.66 -18.72
N ASP A 386 2.25 1.00 -17.43
CA ASP A 386 3.54 1.10 -16.75
C ASP A 386 3.92 -0.12 -15.90
N GLY A 387 2.96 -1.02 -15.65
CA GLY A 387 3.20 -2.23 -14.87
C GLY A 387 3.39 -2.02 -13.37
N TRP A 388 2.96 -0.88 -12.79
CA TRP A 388 3.20 -0.54 -11.37
C TRP A 388 1.97 -0.17 -10.53
N ASP A 389 0.83 0.20 -11.11
CA ASP A 389 -0.40 0.58 -10.37
C ASP A 389 -1.34 -0.63 -10.29
N ARG A 390 -2.22 -0.77 -11.31
CA ARG A 390 -3.16 -1.88 -11.51
C ARG A 390 -2.49 -3.24 -11.44
N THR A 391 -1.29 -3.33 -12.01
CA THR A 391 -0.48 -4.55 -12.02
C THR A 391 -0.05 -4.98 -10.63
N SER A 392 0.22 -4.04 -9.72
CA SER A 392 0.58 -4.39 -8.33
C SER A 392 -0.64 -4.93 -7.57
N GLN A 393 -1.84 -4.37 -7.81
CA GLN A 393 -3.10 -4.91 -7.28
C GLN A 393 -3.37 -6.32 -7.82
N ALA A 394 -3.29 -6.50 -9.14
CA ALA A 394 -3.53 -7.80 -9.80
C ALA A 394 -2.41 -8.83 -9.58
N ALA A 395 -1.22 -8.42 -9.14
CA ALA A 395 -0.15 -9.33 -8.72
C ALA A 395 -0.42 -9.88 -7.31
N LEU A 396 -0.90 -9.04 -6.41
CA LEU A 396 -1.04 -9.34 -4.99
C LEU A 396 -2.32 -10.15 -4.69
N LEU A 397 -3.46 -9.73 -5.25
CA LEU A 397 -4.77 -10.34 -4.92
C LEU A 397 -4.89 -11.83 -5.28
N PRO A 398 -4.42 -12.33 -6.45
CA PRO A 398 -4.42 -13.77 -6.73
C PRO A 398 -3.66 -14.59 -5.70
N GLN A 399 -2.58 -14.03 -5.13
CA GLN A 399 -1.80 -14.69 -4.09
C GLN A 399 -2.61 -14.83 -2.80
N ILE A 400 -3.30 -13.77 -2.37
CA ILE A 400 -4.23 -13.83 -1.22
C ILE A 400 -5.32 -14.86 -1.44
N ILE A 401 -5.93 -14.86 -2.64
CA ILE A 401 -7.03 -15.76 -2.97
C ILE A 401 -6.58 -17.23 -2.94
N LEU A 402 -5.37 -17.54 -3.45
CA LEU A 402 -4.87 -18.91 -3.60
C LEU A 402 -4.05 -19.43 -2.40
N ASN A 403 -3.25 -18.58 -1.77
CA ASN A 403 -2.19 -19.01 -0.85
C ASN A 403 -2.54 -18.65 0.61
N PRO A 404 -2.85 -19.64 1.46
CA PRO A 404 -3.15 -19.41 2.88
C PRO A 404 -2.01 -18.72 3.63
N ALA A 405 -0.76 -19.00 3.24
CA ALA A 405 0.40 -18.42 3.91
C ALA A 405 0.49 -16.90 3.67
N SER A 406 -0.12 -16.37 2.61
CA SER A 406 -0.21 -14.92 2.36
C SER A 406 -1.32 -14.22 3.16
N ARG A 407 -2.12 -14.96 3.93
CA ARG A 407 -3.18 -14.45 4.80
C ARG A 407 -2.77 -14.37 6.27
N THR A 408 -1.51 -14.73 6.55
CA THR A 408 -0.84 -14.46 7.83
C THR A 408 -0.41 -13.00 7.88
N LEU A 409 -0.16 -12.45 9.07
CA LEU A 409 0.31 -11.06 9.20
C LEU A 409 1.62 -10.87 8.43
N ASP A 410 2.59 -11.74 8.68
CA ASP A 410 3.91 -11.72 8.04
C ASP A 410 3.81 -11.97 6.53
N GLY A 411 2.97 -12.92 6.14
CA GLY A 411 2.80 -13.28 4.74
C GLY A 411 2.18 -12.17 3.92
N PHE A 412 1.18 -11.49 4.47
CA PHE A 412 0.55 -10.34 3.82
C PHE A 412 1.56 -9.19 3.66
N LEU A 413 2.24 -8.80 4.74
CA LEU A 413 3.27 -7.76 4.68
C LEU A 413 4.37 -8.07 3.68
N THR A 414 4.82 -9.33 3.66
CA THR A 414 5.86 -9.79 2.73
C THR A 414 5.45 -9.59 1.28
N ILE A 415 4.25 -10.03 0.89
CA ILE A 415 3.79 -9.86 -0.50
C ILE A 415 3.43 -8.41 -0.81
N PHE A 416 2.91 -7.65 0.16
CA PHE A 416 2.62 -6.23 -0.01
C PHE A 416 3.88 -5.42 -0.29
N ILE A 417 4.90 -5.55 0.57
CA ILE A 417 6.20 -4.89 0.39
C ILE A 417 6.85 -5.35 -0.92
N ARG A 418 6.73 -6.63 -1.29
CA ARG A 418 7.30 -7.12 -2.55
C ARG A 418 6.61 -6.48 -3.77
N GLU A 419 5.28 -6.52 -3.84
CA GLU A 419 4.55 -6.08 -5.04
C GLU A 419 4.42 -4.56 -5.18
N PHE A 420 4.38 -3.81 -4.07
CA PHE A 420 4.31 -2.34 -4.08
C PHE A 420 5.69 -1.70 -3.92
N SER A 421 6.37 -1.96 -2.82
CA SER A 421 7.62 -1.26 -2.50
C SER A 421 8.79 -1.73 -3.35
N LYS A 422 9.06 -3.04 -3.42
CA LYS A 422 10.25 -3.56 -4.12
C LYS A 422 10.10 -3.51 -5.64
N ARG A 423 8.89 -3.70 -6.17
CA ARG A 423 8.62 -3.73 -7.62
C ARG A 423 8.24 -2.37 -8.21
N GLY A 424 8.50 -1.30 -7.46
CA GLY A 424 8.53 0.07 -7.97
C GLY A 424 7.15 0.67 -8.21
N HIS A 425 6.15 0.37 -7.38
CA HIS A 425 4.95 1.22 -7.31
C HIS A 425 5.38 2.63 -6.89
N ASN A 426 4.77 3.63 -7.53
CA ASN A 426 5.07 5.03 -7.27
C ASN A 426 4.37 5.58 -6.01
N LEU A 427 4.70 5.01 -4.85
CA LEU A 427 4.05 5.34 -3.56
C LEU A 427 4.16 6.83 -3.22
N GLY A 428 5.35 7.43 -3.36
CA GLY A 428 5.58 8.83 -3.04
C GLY A 428 4.76 9.80 -3.86
N LEU A 429 4.73 9.60 -5.19
CA LEU A 429 3.87 10.38 -6.08
C LEU A 429 2.38 10.15 -5.81
N ARG A 430 1.96 8.88 -5.70
CA ARG A 430 0.54 8.51 -5.53
C ARG A 430 -0.04 9.02 -4.20
N ASN A 431 0.77 9.00 -3.15
CA ASN A 431 0.40 9.47 -1.81
C ASN A 431 0.71 10.97 -1.59
N GLY A 432 1.32 11.64 -2.58
CA GLY A 432 1.55 13.08 -2.55
C GLY A 432 2.60 13.54 -1.54
N TYR A 433 3.70 12.82 -1.38
CA TYR A 433 4.82 13.23 -0.51
C TYR A 433 5.70 14.32 -1.12
N GLN A 434 5.60 14.55 -2.43
CA GLN A 434 6.35 15.59 -3.12
C GLN A 434 5.61 16.93 -2.96
N THR A 435 6.23 17.88 -2.24
CA THR A 435 5.63 19.18 -1.88
C THR A 435 6.29 20.38 -2.55
N GLU A 436 7.43 20.20 -3.23
CA GLU A 436 8.24 21.32 -3.72
C GLU A 436 8.68 21.15 -5.18
N ILE A 437 7.76 21.35 -6.13
CA ILE A 437 8.14 21.68 -7.52
C ILE A 437 7.33 22.91 -7.94
N ASN A 438 7.90 23.79 -8.77
CA ASN A 438 7.30 25.04 -9.25
C ASN A 438 5.83 24.86 -9.74
N SER A 439 5.03 25.93 -9.66
CA SER A 439 3.56 25.96 -9.82
C SER A 439 2.99 25.15 -11.00
N PHE A 440 3.67 25.12 -12.15
CA PHE A 440 3.25 24.34 -13.32
C PHE A 440 3.30 22.82 -13.08
N TRP A 441 4.39 22.33 -12.49
CA TRP A 441 4.55 20.90 -12.18
C TRP A 441 3.69 20.47 -11.00
N ASN A 442 3.32 21.39 -10.10
CA ASN A 442 2.40 21.10 -9.00
C ASN A 442 1.03 20.60 -9.47
N ALA A 443 0.48 21.18 -10.54
CA ALA A 443 -0.81 20.72 -11.10
C ALA A 443 -0.70 19.31 -11.69
N THR A 444 0.39 19.00 -12.39
CA THR A 444 0.67 17.66 -12.94
C THR A 444 0.97 16.61 -11.86
N LEU A 445 1.64 17.01 -10.78
CA LEU A 445 1.88 16.15 -9.62
C LEU A 445 0.60 15.86 -8.84
N GLN A 446 -0.24 16.88 -8.64
CA GLN A 446 -1.55 16.70 -7.99
C GLN A 446 -2.45 15.75 -8.78
N SER A 447 -2.49 15.88 -10.11
CA SER A 447 -3.28 14.97 -10.97
C SER A 447 -2.71 13.55 -11.01
N SER A 448 -1.45 13.36 -10.61
CA SER A 448 -0.79 12.05 -10.51
C SER A 448 -1.03 11.33 -9.17
N ARG A 449 -1.68 11.99 -8.19
CA ARG A 449 -2.08 11.36 -6.92
C ARG A 449 -3.25 10.43 -7.16
N SER A 450 -3.24 9.26 -6.53
CA SER A 450 -4.33 8.31 -6.68
C SER A 450 -4.36 7.25 -5.56
N PRO A 451 -5.53 6.93 -5.01
CA PRO A 451 -5.71 6.02 -3.86
C PRO A 451 -5.62 4.53 -4.24
N ILE A 452 -4.57 4.13 -4.96
CA ILE A 452 -4.38 2.76 -5.47
C ILE A 452 -4.22 1.73 -4.34
N VAL A 453 -3.51 2.10 -3.27
CA VAL A 453 -3.35 1.25 -2.08
C VAL A 453 -4.65 1.18 -1.28
N VAL A 454 -5.43 2.26 -1.21
CA VAL A 454 -6.76 2.27 -0.57
C VAL A 454 -7.68 1.27 -1.27
N GLN A 455 -7.74 1.28 -2.61
CA GLN A 455 -8.51 0.30 -3.37
C GLN A 455 -8.10 -1.14 -3.03
N LEU A 456 -6.79 -1.40 -2.94
CA LEU A 456 -6.30 -2.72 -2.59
C LEU A 456 -6.75 -3.16 -1.21
N LEU A 457 -6.52 -2.31 -0.20
CA LEU A 457 -6.82 -2.64 1.20
C LEU A 457 -8.33 -2.75 1.43
N GLU A 458 -9.14 -2.00 0.69
CA GLU A 458 -10.59 -2.19 0.69
C GLU A 458 -10.99 -3.54 0.11
N ILE A 459 -10.43 -3.97 -1.02
CA ILE A 459 -10.70 -5.30 -1.58
C ILE A 459 -10.28 -6.41 -0.60
N VAL A 460 -9.13 -6.25 0.09
CA VAL A 460 -8.67 -7.20 1.10
C VAL A 460 -9.67 -7.30 2.25
N TYR A 461 -10.19 -6.18 2.74
CA TYR A 461 -11.25 -6.18 3.74
C TYR A 461 -12.53 -6.85 3.25
N GLN A 462 -12.94 -6.61 2.01
CA GLN A 462 -14.10 -7.33 1.44
C GLN A 462 -13.87 -8.85 1.41
N LEU A 463 -12.65 -9.29 1.13
CA LEU A 463 -12.29 -10.71 1.23
C LEU A 463 -12.32 -11.21 2.67
N MET A 464 -11.90 -10.41 3.65
CA MET A 464 -11.97 -10.74 5.08
C MET A 464 -13.42 -10.89 5.55
N GLU A 465 -14.30 -9.94 5.22
CA GLU A 465 -15.73 -10.02 5.57
C GLU A 465 -16.39 -11.27 4.98
N LYS A 466 -16.04 -11.62 3.72
CA LYS A 466 -16.59 -12.83 3.08
C LYS A 466 -15.97 -14.13 3.64
N ASN A 467 -14.80 -14.07 4.24
CA ASN A 467 -14.03 -15.22 4.74
C ASN A 467 -13.51 -14.95 6.16
N PRO A 468 -14.40 -14.85 7.18
CA PRO A 468 -14.09 -14.28 8.50
C PRO A 468 -13.00 -15.03 9.29
N THR A 469 -12.80 -16.32 9.02
CA THR A 469 -11.79 -17.15 9.70
C THR A 469 -10.51 -17.36 8.87
N ALA A 470 -10.44 -16.85 7.63
CA ALA A 470 -9.36 -17.19 6.70
C ALA A 470 -8.11 -16.30 6.80
N PHE A 471 -8.18 -15.19 7.55
CA PHE A 471 -7.10 -14.22 7.72
C PHE A 471 -6.65 -14.16 9.18
N GLU A 472 -5.33 -14.19 9.39
CA GLU A 472 -4.73 -14.11 10.73
C GLU A 472 -4.85 -12.71 11.33
N PHE A 473 -4.97 -11.70 10.48
CA PHE A 473 -5.09 -10.31 10.90
C PHE A 473 -6.54 -9.81 10.82
N ASN A 474 -6.85 -8.81 11.65
CA ASN A 474 -8.15 -8.16 11.71
C ASN A 474 -8.16 -6.78 11.01
N SER A 475 -9.27 -6.05 11.11
CA SER A 475 -9.41 -4.72 10.49
C SER A 475 -8.45 -3.66 11.05
N ASP A 476 -8.01 -3.78 12.32
CA ASP A 476 -7.08 -2.83 12.91
C ASP A 476 -5.71 -2.89 12.24
N PHE A 477 -5.31 -4.06 11.74
CA PHE A 477 -4.10 -4.22 10.94
C PHE A 477 -4.21 -3.50 9.58
N ILE A 478 -5.38 -3.56 8.93
CA ILE A 478 -5.63 -2.82 7.68
C ILE A 478 -5.56 -1.31 7.93
N ASN A 479 -6.13 -0.85 9.05
CA ASN A 479 -6.07 0.57 9.45
C ASN A 479 -4.65 1.01 9.79
N PHE A 480 -3.88 0.17 10.47
CA PHE A 480 -2.47 0.39 10.74
C PHE A 480 -1.67 0.55 9.44
N LEU A 481 -1.85 -0.32 8.46
CA LEU A 481 -1.20 -0.18 7.16
C LEU A 481 -1.60 1.13 6.48
N MET A 482 -2.89 1.43 6.45
CA MET A 482 -3.39 2.69 5.90
C MET A 482 -2.77 3.92 6.56
N TRP A 483 -2.63 3.93 7.89
CA TRP A 483 -1.93 4.99 8.61
C TRP A 483 -0.49 5.13 8.14
N HIS A 484 0.25 4.02 8.14
CA HIS A 484 1.68 4.07 7.84
C HIS A 484 1.98 4.35 6.37
N MET A 485 1.02 4.13 5.46
CA MET A 485 1.05 4.64 4.09
C MET A 485 1.05 6.17 3.99
N TYR A 486 0.81 6.93 5.06
CA TYR A 486 0.88 8.40 5.04
C TYR A 486 1.75 8.97 6.15
N SER A 487 2.12 8.14 7.13
CA SER A 487 3.05 8.52 8.19
C SER A 487 4.40 8.96 7.65
N GLN A 488 4.95 8.27 6.64
CA GLN A 488 6.39 8.34 6.34
C GLN A 488 7.27 7.95 7.53
N GLU A 489 6.89 6.88 8.24
CA GLU A 489 7.73 6.29 9.29
C GLU A 489 8.61 5.14 8.76
N PHE A 490 8.01 4.27 7.95
CA PHE A 490 8.71 3.11 7.40
C PHE A 490 9.22 3.37 5.98
N SER A 491 10.51 3.12 5.78
CA SER A 491 11.19 3.31 4.48
C SER A 491 10.54 2.58 3.31
N GLU A 492 9.87 1.46 3.60
CA GLU A 492 9.19 0.63 2.62
C GLU A 492 8.07 1.40 1.90
N PHE A 493 7.49 2.42 2.54
CA PHE A 493 6.37 3.17 1.98
C PHE A 493 6.77 4.53 1.40
N MET A 494 8.04 4.92 1.51
CA MET A 494 8.56 6.21 1.04
C MET A 494 9.01 6.17 -0.43
N GLY A 495 9.07 7.33 -1.08
CA GLY A 495 9.63 7.49 -2.42
C GLY A 495 8.86 6.77 -3.55
N ASP A 496 9.41 6.88 -4.76
CA ASP A 496 8.67 6.56 -5.99
C ASP A 496 9.06 5.22 -6.62
N ASP A 497 10.30 4.76 -6.40
CA ASP A 497 10.76 3.50 -6.95
C ASP A 497 11.77 2.80 -6.03
N TYR A 498 12.11 1.57 -6.40
CA TYR A 498 13.09 0.77 -5.66
C TYR A 498 14.45 1.45 -5.53
N MET A 499 14.95 2.10 -6.59
CA MET A 499 16.29 2.69 -6.59
C MET A 499 16.35 3.93 -5.70
N ILE A 500 15.30 4.77 -5.72
CA ILE A 500 15.16 5.91 -4.82
C ILE A 500 15.08 5.40 -3.37
N ARG A 501 14.24 4.40 -3.10
CA ARG A 501 14.14 3.79 -1.75
C ARG A 501 15.45 3.21 -1.25
N SER A 502 16.11 2.40 -2.07
CA SER A 502 17.36 1.73 -1.72
C SER A 502 18.50 2.72 -1.45
N LYS A 503 18.53 3.86 -2.16
CA LYS A 503 19.57 4.89 -1.99
C LYS A 503 19.28 5.89 -0.88
N LYS A 504 18.03 6.36 -0.77
CA LYS A 504 17.67 7.47 0.15
C LYS A 504 17.14 7.00 1.50
N PHE A 505 16.44 5.87 1.55
CA PHE A 505 15.62 5.49 2.72
C PHE A 505 16.03 4.14 3.33
N ASN A 506 16.96 3.40 2.74
CA ASN A 506 17.22 2.03 3.19
C ASN A 506 18.15 1.91 4.40
N ILE A 507 18.88 2.98 4.75
CA ILE A 507 19.82 3.01 5.88
C ILE A 507 19.24 3.92 6.95
N GLY A 508 19.14 3.42 8.19
CA GLY A 508 18.74 4.20 9.36
C GLY A 508 17.23 4.34 9.59
N TYR A 509 16.39 3.79 8.72
CA TYR A 509 14.92 3.82 8.87
C TYR A 509 14.39 2.50 9.45
N PRO A 510 13.35 2.56 10.31
CA PRO A 510 12.70 1.37 10.83
C PRO A 510 12.02 0.59 9.70
N LYS A 511 11.89 -0.71 9.92
CA LYS A 511 11.17 -1.64 9.04
C LYS A 511 9.87 -2.05 9.71
N ILE A 512 8.77 -2.04 8.97
CA ILE A 512 7.44 -2.24 9.54
C ILE A 512 7.26 -3.62 10.17
N MET A 513 7.87 -4.64 9.58
CA MET A 513 7.81 -6.00 10.10
C MET A 513 8.51 -6.10 11.47
N ASN A 514 9.70 -5.49 11.59
CA ASN A 514 10.43 -5.46 12.85
C ASN A 514 9.63 -4.72 13.92
N PHE A 515 9.09 -3.55 13.57
CA PHE A 515 8.25 -2.76 14.47
C PHE A 515 7.07 -3.55 15.05
N ILE A 516 6.39 -4.35 14.22
CA ILE A 516 5.28 -5.17 14.69
C ILE A 516 5.77 -6.33 15.56
N HIS A 517 6.86 -7.00 15.20
CA HIS A 517 7.37 -8.14 15.97
C HIS A 517 8.03 -7.75 17.30
N ASP A 518 8.63 -6.57 17.37
CA ASP A 518 9.28 -6.06 18.56
C ASP A 518 8.25 -5.75 19.67
N GLU A 519 6.99 -5.53 19.31
CA GLU A 519 5.89 -5.17 20.21
C GLU A 519 4.81 -6.26 20.27
N VAL A 520 4.90 -7.16 21.26
CA VAL A 520 3.98 -8.30 21.45
C VAL A 520 2.51 -7.86 21.51
N GLU A 521 2.24 -6.70 22.12
CA GLU A 521 0.89 -6.15 22.23
C GLU A 521 0.29 -5.75 20.89
N LEU A 522 1.11 -5.25 19.96
CA LEU A 522 0.67 -4.94 18.60
C LEU A 522 0.32 -6.23 17.85
N MET A 523 1.15 -7.26 17.97
CA MET A 523 0.85 -8.58 17.40
C MET A 523 -0.47 -9.14 17.91
N GLN A 524 -0.76 -9.03 19.22
CA GLN A 524 -2.02 -9.47 19.79
C GLN A 524 -3.20 -8.61 19.30
N LYS A 525 -3.04 -7.29 19.28
CA LYS A 525 -4.06 -6.34 18.80
C LYS A 525 -4.47 -6.62 17.36
N TYR A 526 -3.51 -6.92 16.49
CA TYR A 526 -3.76 -7.11 15.07
C TYR A 526 -4.26 -8.51 14.73
N ARG A 527 -4.19 -9.46 15.66
CA ARG A 527 -4.60 -10.84 15.42
C ARG A 527 -6.12 -10.98 15.41
N ASN A 528 -6.62 -11.72 14.43
CA ASN A 528 -7.97 -12.22 14.38
C ASN A 528 -8.08 -13.46 15.28
N ILE A 529 -8.84 -13.34 16.37
CA ILE A 529 -9.06 -14.43 17.34
C ILE A 529 -9.78 -15.64 16.72
N HIS A 530 -10.50 -15.45 15.62
CA HIS A 530 -11.23 -16.49 14.91
C HIS A 530 -10.42 -17.10 13.75
N TYR A 531 -9.13 -16.77 13.64
CA TYR A 531 -8.30 -17.27 12.55
C TYR A 531 -8.13 -18.80 12.61
N GLU A 532 -8.42 -19.43 11.48
CA GLU A 532 -8.15 -20.83 11.23
C GLU A 532 -7.26 -20.99 10.01
N LYS A 533 -6.19 -21.75 10.13
CA LYS A 533 -5.32 -22.06 8.99
C LYS A 533 -6.05 -22.99 8.02
N GLN A 534 -6.54 -22.43 6.92
CA GLN A 534 -7.31 -23.17 5.90
C GLN A 534 -6.55 -23.30 4.58
N ASN A 535 -6.36 -24.52 4.09
CA ASN A 535 -5.75 -24.80 2.78
C ASN A 535 -6.76 -24.72 1.61
N LYS A 536 -7.62 -23.69 1.61
CA LYS A 536 -8.67 -23.51 0.60
C LYS A 536 -8.52 -22.16 -0.11
N THR A 537 -8.90 -22.14 -1.39
CA THR A 537 -9.09 -20.91 -2.17
C THR A 537 -10.22 -20.09 -1.55
N LEU A 538 -10.04 -18.77 -1.42
CA LEU A 538 -11.06 -17.91 -0.82
C LEU A 538 -12.36 -17.89 -1.63
N LYS A 539 -13.49 -17.76 -0.93
CA LYS A 539 -14.76 -17.39 -1.55
C LYS A 539 -14.67 -15.94 -1.99
N ILE A 540 -15.09 -15.65 -3.21
CA ILE A 540 -15.09 -14.31 -3.79
C ILE A 540 -16.54 -13.81 -3.84
N PRO A 541 -16.85 -12.63 -3.28
CA PRO A 541 -18.19 -12.07 -3.34
C PRO A 541 -18.66 -11.86 -4.78
N ASN A 542 -19.95 -12.11 -5.02
CA ASN A 542 -20.60 -11.75 -6.30
C ASN A 542 -20.91 -10.25 -6.34
N ILE A 543 -21.32 -9.71 -7.51
CA ILE A 543 -21.53 -8.26 -7.67
C ILE A 543 -22.56 -7.69 -6.70
N ASP A 544 -23.67 -8.40 -6.47
CA ASP A 544 -24.74 -7.95 -5.57
C ASP A 544 -24.27 -7.93 -4.12
N GLU A 545 -23.51 -8.96 -3.72
CA GLU A 545 -22.87 -9.02 -2.40
C GLU A 545 -21.81 -7.91 -2.26
N TYR A 546 -21.09 -7.60 -3.33
CA TYR A 546 -20.06 -6.56 -3.34
C TYR A 546 -20.61 -5.15 -3.09
N VAL A 547 -21.85 -4.89 -3.53
CA VAL A 547 -22.55 -3.62 -3.32
C VAL A 547 -23.12 -3.50 -1.90
N GLU A 548 -23.47 -4.62 -1.27
CA GLU A 548 -23.99 -4.65 0.10
C GLU A 548 -22.90 -4.72 1.18
N LEU A 549 -21.69 -5.17 0.81
CA LEU A 549 -20.60 -5.28 1.76
C LEU A 549 -20.12 -3.90 2.21
N LYS A 550 -19.87 -3.78 3.51
CA LYS A 550 -19.49 -2.54 4.19
C LYS A 550 -18.26 -1.95 3.50
N THR A 551 -18.41 -0.78 2.89
CA THR A 551 -17.29 0.04 2.44
C THR A 551 -16.37 0.25 3.64
N ILE A 552 -15.10 -0.09 3.46
CA ILE A 552 -14.10 -0.01 4.54
C ILE A 552 -13.88 1.44 4.99
N HIS A 553 -14.44 2.43 4.29
CA HIS A 553 -14.46 3.84 4.67
C HIS A 553 -15.00 4.08 6.09
N ARG A 554 -15.66 3.11 6.73
CA ARG A 554 -15.91 3.18 8.19
C ARG A 554 -14.66 2.83 9.01
N CYS A 555 -13.90 1.81 8.63
CA CYS A 555 -12.71 1.36 9.37
C CYS A 555 -11.45 2.20 9.08
N ILE A 556 -11.20 2.59 7.82
CA ILE A 556 -9.97 3.35 7.45
C ILE A 556 -9.92 4.70 8.17
N PHE A 557 -11.05 5.17 8.69
CA PHE A 557 -11.14 6.48 9.31
C PHE A 557 -11.76 6.43 10.72
N PRO A 558 -10.95 6.10 11.74
CA PRO A 558 -11.40 5.95 13.14
C PRO A 558 -12.11 7.18 13.72
N ALA A 559 -11.87 8.38 13.18
CA ALA A 559 -12.58 9.60 13.58
C ALA A 559 -14.10 9.49 13.38
N ALA A 560 -14.56 8.71 12.40
CA ALA A 560 -15.98 8.42 12.20
C ALA A 560 -16.47 7.15 12.95
N CYS A 561 -15.59 6.42 13.65
CA CYS A 561 -15.96 5.20 14.38
C CYS A 561 -15.82 5.28 15.89
N THR A 562 -15.07 6.26 16.43
CA THR A 562 -15.23 6.60 17.85
C THR A 562 -16.59 7.27 17.97
N GLY A 563 -17.60 6.56 18.50
CA GLY A 563 -18.91 7.09 18.88
C GLY A 563 -18.89 8.28 19.87
N HIS A 564 -17.73 8.91 20.05
CA HIS A 564 -17.48 10.13 20.80
C HIS A 564 -17.38 11.39 19.92
N LEU A 565 -17.36 11.24 18.60
CA LEU A 565 -17.53 12.32 17.62
C LEU A 565 -18.98 12.44 17.09
N TYR A 566 -19.92 11.74 17.74
CA TYR A 566 -21.33 11.68 17.36
C TYR A 566 -22.24 12.41 18.32
#